data_AF-A0A1Y3NQL9-F1
#
_entry.id   AF-A0A1Y3NQL9-F1
#
_cell.length_a   1.000
_cell.length_b   1.000
_cell.length_c   1.000
_cell.angle_alpha   90.00
_cell.angle_beta   90.00
_cell.angle_gamma   90.00
#
_symmetry.space_group_name_H-M   'P 1'
#
loop_
_entity.id
_entity.type
_entity.pdbx_description
1 polymer ?
#
loop_
_entity_poly.entity_id
_entity_poly.type
_entity_poly.pdbx_seq_one_letter_code
_entity_poly.pdbx_strand_id
1 'polypeptide(L)'
;MKFTTPVYALIATSAVLAYPQAGQNGMEGIPKDCDVNFFMNNIDCIPADDRNTAGATPSFGNLDRRVLKSAEEYCSLYKTEKCQNFYTNLVPNATKCGTLEEGKTEGFELGLKFLEIICTTDENNKICPGFTEAGQKNQTEAINNTCKSKICTESLLKIFEIGYGPEKLSSTKGQVFNKDYVYDESDKNGDIAVAFLQSDYCTAQHVGATNTNNANAPNTANTANTANTANNGNANNSTVTGQQNAQSSGASTMKYSVFGTLLAMAYALL
;
A
#
# COMPACT_ATOMS: atom_id res chain seq x y z
N MET A 1 -32.38 49.57 -16.84
CA MET A 1 -32.57 48.11 -16.61
C MET A 1 -31.20 47.47 -16.70
N LYS A 2 -30.68 46.92 -15.59
CA LYS A 2 -29.38 46.24 -15.55
C LYS A 2 -29.63 44.75 -15.71
N PHE A 3 -29.25 44.17 -16.84
CA PHE A 3 -29.22 42.72 -17.02
C PHE A 3 -27.85 42.21 -16.54
N THR A 4 -27.82 41.66 -15.34
CA THR A 4 -26.73 40.80 -14.86
C THR A 4 -27.11 39.36 -15.14
N THR A 5 -26.68 38.84 -16.29
CA THR A 5 -26.73 37.41 -16.59
C THR A 5 -25.43 36.78 -16.06
N PRO A 6 -25.47 35.73 -15.22
CA PRO A 6 -24.26 35.11 -14.70
C PRO A 6 -23.60 34.23 -15.78
N VAL A 7 -22.32 34.50 -16.03
CA VAL A 7 -21.42 33.81 -16.98
C VAL A 7 -21.07 32.36 -16.54
N TYR A 8 -21.85 31.76 -15.65
CA TYR A 8 -21.57 30.42 -15.09
C TYR A 8 -22.13 29.26 -15.92
N ALA A 9 -22.84 29.53 -17.03
CA ALA A 9 -23.38 28.49 -17.90
C ALA A 9 -22.50 28.12 -19.12
N LEU A 10 -21.32 28.72 -19.27
CA LEU A 10 -20.48 28.57 -20.48
C LEU A 10 -19.20 27.75 -20.32
N ILE A 11 -18.94 27.17 -19.14
CA ILE A 11 -17.73 26.36 -18.89
C ILE A 11 -18.05 24.86 -18.77
N ALA A 12 -19.32 24.45 -18.78
CA ALA A 12 -19.70 23.04 -18.71
C ALA A 12 -19.59 22.27 -20.05
N THR A 13 -19.29 22.96 -21.17
CA THR A 13 -19.20 22.34 -22.51
C THR A 13 -17.80 22.31 -23.12
N SER A 14 -16.79 22.85 -22.46
CA SER A 14 -15.42 22.93 -23.01
C SER A 14 -14.46 21.83 -22.57
N ALA A 15 -14.83 20.98 -21.59
CA ALA A 15 -13.94 19.93 -21.07
C ALA A 15 -14.03 18.57 -21.80
N VAL A 16 -15.04 18.35 -22.64
CA VAL A 16 -15.11 17.18 -23.55
C VAL A 16 -14.13 17.31 -24.72
N LEU A 17 -13.43 18.45 -24.85
CA LEU A 17 -12.69 18.85 -26.05
C LEU A 17 -11.15 18.87 -25.89
N ALA A 18 -10.62 18.31 -24.81
CA ALA A 18 -9.19 18.03 -24.68
C ALA A 18 -8.80 16.61 -25.12
N TYR A 19 -9.77 15.78 -25.48
CA TYR A 19 -9.57 14.95 -26.67
C TYR A 19 -9.51 15.92 -27.84
N PRO A 20 -8.51 15.85 -28.75
CA PRO A 20 -8.53 16.66 -29.95
C PRO A 20 -9.93 16.57 -30.55
N GLN A 21 -10.58 17.70 -30.87
CA GLN A 21 -11.91 17.75 -31.48
C GLN A 21 -11.88 16.99 -32.82
N ALA A 22 -11.94 15.67 -32.71
CA ALA A 22 -11.87 14.69 -33.77
C ALA A 22 -13.28 14.59 -34.32
N GLY A 23 -13.69 15.62 -35.05
CA GLY A 23 -15.09 15.71 -35.42
C GLY A 23 -15.47 16.93 -36.22
N GLN A 24 -14.62 17.44 -37.12
CA GLN A 24 -15.18 18.05 -38.34
C GLN A 24 -14.45 17.67 -39.62
N ASN A 25 -13.16 17.30 -39.63
CA ASN A 25 -12.52 16.75 -40.84
C ASN A 25 -11.38 15.77 -40.46
N GLY A 26 -11.65 14.46 -40.50
CA GLY A 26 -10.62 13.39 -40.44
C GLY A 26 -10.17 12.97 -39.04
N MET A 27 -10.72 11.86 -38.52
CA MET A 27 -10.13 11.13 -37.39
C MET A 27 -8.89 10.33 -37.83
N GLU A 28 -7.84 11.01 -38.30
CA GLU A 28 -6.51 10.41 -38.38
C GLU A 28 -5.83 10.57 -37.01
N GLY A 29 -6.10 9.66 -36.06
CA GLY A 29 -5.37 9.67 -34.80
C GLY A 29 -5.90 8.79 -33.68
N ILE A 30 -7.20 8.48 -33.63
CA ILE A 30 -7.74 7.53 -32.65
C ILE A 30 -7.60 6.12 -33.22
N PRO A 31 -6.94 5.18 -32.52
CA PRO A 31 -6.87 3.79 -32.96
C PRO A 31 -8.28 3.24 -33.19
N LYS A 32 -8.48 2.50 -34.30
CA LYS A 32 -9.80 1.94 -34.67
C LYS A 32 -10.42 1.04 -33.60
N ASP A 33 -9.58 0.48 -32.72
CA ASP A 33 -9.97 -0.43 -31.65
C ASP A 33 -10.22 0.29 -30.30
N CYS A 34 -10.15 1.62 -30.26
CA CYS A 34 -10.43 2.41 -29.07
C CYS A 34 -11.95 2.51 -28.82
N ASP A 35 -12.43 1.94 -27.71
CA ASP A 35 -13.80 2.13 -27.25
C ASP A 35 -13.93 3.42 -26.43
N VAL A 36 -14.20 4.54 -27.10
CA VAL A 36 -14.42 5.83 -26.43
C VAL A 36 -15.67 5.80 -25.55
N ASN A 37 -16.68 4.99 -25.91
CA ASN A 37 -17.92 4.89 -25.14
C ASN A 37 -17.68 4.21 -23.78
N PHE A 38 -16.70 3.31 -23.68
CA PHE A 38 -16.29 2.72 -22.41
C PHE A 38 -15.95 3.81 -21.37
N PHE A 39 -15.17 4.82 -21.73
CA PHE A 39 -14.79 5.88 -20.79
C PHE A 39 -15.96 6.82 -20.46
N MET A 40 -16.74 7.21 -21.47
CA MET A 40 -17.87 8.12 -21.29
C MET A 40 -18.97 7.50 -20.43
N ASN A 41 -19.27 6.22 -20.64
CA ASN A 41 -20.32 5.52 -19.91
C ASN A 41 -19.93 5.19 -18.46
N ASN A 42 -18.64 5.23 -18.13
CA ASN A 42 -18.11 4.89 -16.81
C ASN A 42 -17.41 6.07 -16.11
N ILE A 43 -17.62 7.30 -16.58
CA ILE A 43 -17.04 8.51 -15.96
C ILE A 43 -17.49 8.71 -14.51
N ASP A 44 -18.63 8.12 -14.14
CA ASP A 44 -19.17 8.12 -12.79
C ASP A 44 -18.37 7.24 -11.81
N CYS A 45 -17.50 6.36 -12.31
CA CYS A 45 -16.61 5.54 -11.49
C CYS A 45 -15.36 6.26 -11.00
N ILE A 46 -15.19 7.53 -11.41
CA ILE A 46 -14.15 8.44 -10.95
C ILE A 46 -14.80 9.45 -10.00
N PRO A 47 -14.18 9.79 -8.85
CA PRO A 47 -14.67 10.85 -7.95
C PRO A 47 -14.91 12.18 -8.64
N ALA A 48 -15.89 12.96 -8.17
CA ALA A 48 -16.33 14.17 -8.86
C ALA A 48 -15.21 15.21 -9.03
N ASP A 49 -14.36 15.37 -8.01
CA ASP A 49 -13.21 16.27 -8.03
C ASP A 49 -12.16 15.87 -9.07
N ASP A 50 -12.09 14.57 -9.39
CA ASP A 50 -11.15 14.01 -10.34
C ASP A 50 -11.68 14.02 -11.78
N ARG A 51 -13.01 14.04 -11.96
CA ARG A 51 -13.65 14.20 -13.27
C ARG A 51 -13.31 15.54 -13.91
N ASN A 52 -13.25 16.61 -13.11
CA ASN A 52 -13.03 17.96 -13.61
C ASN A 52 -11.55 18.26 -13.91
N THR A 53 -10.63 17.40 -13.48
CA THR A 53 -9.22 17.48 -13.92
C THR A 53 -9.00 16.87 -15.32
N ALA A 54 -10.03 16.27 -15.93
CA ALA A 54 -9.98 15.53 -17.20
C ALA A 54 -9.94 16.39 -18.49
N GLY A 55 -9.54 17.67 -18.38
CA GLY A 55 -9.16 18.51 -19.53
C GLY A 55 -7.69 18.34 -19.94
N ALA A 56 -6.92 17.54 -19.23
CA ALA A 56 -5.68 16.96 -19.68
C ALA A 56 -5.85 15.45 -19.48
N THR A 57 -5.40 14.64 -20.43
CA THR A 57 -5.29 13.16 -20.32
C THR A 57 -5.27 12.74 -18.85
N PRO A 58 -6.26 11.99 -18.34
CA PRO A 58 -6.34 11.64 -16.92
C PRO A 58 -4.96 11.21 -16.51
N SER A 59 -4.29 12.06 -15.71
CA SER A 59 -2.94 11.80 -15.25
C SER A 59 -3.11 10.73 -14.19
N PHE A 60 -3.29 9.51 -14.66
CA PHE A 60 -3.38 8.30 -13.85
C PHE A 60 -2.11 8.10 -13.04
N GLY A 61 -1.02 8.83 -13.37
CA GLY A 61 0.21 8.94 -12.59
C GLY A 61 0.07 9.55 -11.20
N ASN A 62 -1.15 9.72 -10.66
CA ASN A 62 -1.41 10.06 -9.27
C ASN A 62 -2.64 9.33 -8.70
N LEU A 63 -3.08 8.22 -9.32
CA LEU A 63 -4.26 7.48 -8.86
C LEU A 63 -4.07 7.01 -7.42
N ASP A 64 -2.90 6.45 -7.10
CA ASP A 64 -2.48 6.08 -5.74
C ASP A 64 -2.70 7.22 -4.72
N ARG A 65 -2.23 8.42 -5.03
CA ARG A 65 -2.34 9.58 -4.14
C ARG A 65 -3.79 10.04 -3.97
N ARG A 66 -4.58 10.04 -5.04
CA ARG A 66 -5.99 10.45 -4.99
C ARG A 66 -6.83 9.43 -4.23
N VAL A 67 -6.61 8.15 -4.50
CA VAL A 67 -7.24 7.04 -3.78
C VAL A 67 -6.95 7.12 -2.30
N LEU A 68 -5.72 7.43 -1.89
CA LEU A 68 -5.41 7.64 -0.48
C LEU A 68 -6.18 8.83 0.10
N LYS A 69 -6.20 9.99 -0.57
CA LYS A 69 -6.86 11.21 -0.04
C LYS A 69 -8.37 11.05 0.13
N SER A 70 -9.02 10.33 -0.77
CA SER A 70 -10.47 10.19 -0.81
C SER A 70 -10.89 8.72 -0.77
N ALA A 71 -10.22 7.91 0.08
CA ALA A 71 -10.42 6.46 0.13
C ALA A 71 -11.90 6.08 0.29
N GLU A 72 -12.65 6.79 1.14
CA GLU A 72 -14.07 6.50 1.35
C GLU A 72 -14.91 6.67 0.06
N GLU A 73 -14.68 7.76 -0.68
CA GLU A 73 -15.38 8.02 -1.94
C GLU A 73 -14.98 7.00 -3.00
N TYR A 74 -13.68 6.79 -3.19
CA TYR A 74 -13.16 5.79 -4.12
C TYR A 74 -13.68 4.39 -3.82
N CYS A 75 -13.69 3.99 -2.56
CA CYS A 75 -14.14 2.66 -2.16
C CYS A 75 -15.66 2.50 -2.27
N SER A 76 -16.43 3.57 -2.06
CA SER A 76 -17.87 3.54 -2.31
C SER A 76 -18.19 3.30 -3.79
N LEU A 77 -17.44 3.94 -4.69
CA LEU A 77 -17.58 3.75 -6.13
C LEU A 77 -17.08 2.36 -6.55
N TYR A 78 -15.87 1.99 -6.12
CA TYR A 78 -15.20 0.74 -6.46
C TYR A 78 -16.01 -0.51 -6.10
N LYS A 79 -16.81 -0.47 -5.03
CA LYS A 79 -17.66 -1.59 -4.61
C LYS A 79 -18.86 -1.85 -5.53
N THR A 80 -19.20 -0.92 -6.43
CA THR A 80 -20.28 -1.13 -7.39
C THR A 80 -19.84 -2.03 -8.54
N GLU A 81 -20.71 -2.95 -8.99
CA GLU A 81 -20.40 -3.87 -10.09
C GLU A 81 -19.97 -3.13 -11.37
N LYS A 82 -20.64 -2.01 -11.67
CA LYS A 82 -20.29 -1.13 -12.79
C LYS A 82 -18.84 -0.68 -12.71
N CYS A 83 -18.41 -0.21 -11.54
CA CYS A 83 -17.05 0.33 -11.40
C CYS A 83 -16.00 -0.75 -11.24
N GLN A 84 -16.30 -1.90 -10.65
CA GLN A 84 -15.41 -3.07 -10.71
C GLN A 84 -15.13 -3.47 -12.16
N ASN A 85 -16.18 -3.50 -12.99
CA ASN A 85 -16.03 -3.77 -14.42
C ASN A 85 -15.23 -2.67 -15.13
N PHE A 86 -15.44 -1.41 -14.79
CA PHE A 86 -14.62 -0.31 -15.29
C PHE A 86 -13.14 -0.51 -14.94
N TYR A 87 -12.79 -0.62 -13.66
CA TYR A 87 -11.39 -0.75 -13.21
C TYR A 87 -10.70 -2.00 -13.77
N THR A 88 -11.42 -3.13 -13.86
CA THR A 88 -10.91 -4.38 -14.46
C THR A 88 -10.58 -4.22 -15.94
N ASN A 89 -11.40 -3.46 -16.68
CA ASN A 89 -11.24 -3.27 -18.12
C ASN A 89 -10.52 -1.95 -18.47
N LEU A 90 -10.04 -1.21 -17.48
CA LEU A 90 -9.48 0.12 -17.69
C LEU A 90 -8.14 0.06 -18.43
N VAL A 91 -7.21 -0.79 -17.98
CA VAL A 91 -5.91 -1.00 -18.64
C VAL A 91 -6.07 -1.41 -20.10
N PRO A 92 -6.78 -2.51 -20.44
CA PRO A 92 -6.85 -2.95 -21.83
C PRO A 92 -7.53 -1.93 -22.74
N ASN A 93 -8.56 -1.22 -22.28
CA ASN A 93 -9.19 -0.18 -23.09
C ASN A 93 -8.30 1.06 -23.24
N ALA A 94 -7.59 1.48 -22.18
CA ALA A 94 -6.67 2.61 -22.24
C ALA A 94 -5.45 2.33 -23.14
N THR A 95 -4.93 1.09 -23.14
CA THR A 95 -3.89 0.64 -24.06
C THR A 95 -4.38 0.64 -25.50
N LYS A 96 -5.58 0.10 -25.78
CA LYS A 96 -6.19 0.15 -27.14
C LYS A 96 -6.40 1.57 -27.64
N CYS A 97 -6.66 2.52 -26.75
CA CYS A 97 -6.82 3.93 -27.09
C CYS A 97 -5.50 4.68 -27.28
N GLY A 98 -4.34 4.04 -27.08
CA GLY A 98 -3.04 4.70 -27.13
C GLY A 98 -2.81 5.68 -25.97
N THR A 99 -3.66 5.64 -24.94
CA THR A 99 -3.56 6.50 -23.75
C THR A 99 -2.51 5.98 -22.77
N LEU A 100 -2.28 4.67 -22.78
CA LEU A 100 -1.18 4.02 -22.07
C LEU A 100 -0.19 3.51 -23.12
N GLU A 101 1.05 4.00 -23.07
CA GLU A 101 2.12 3.41 -23.87
C GLU A 101 2.27 1.93 -23.50
N GLU A 102 2.35 1.08 -24.52
CA GLU A 102 2.55 -0.36 -24.35
C GLU A 102 3.87 -0.60 -23.59
N GLY A 103 3.80 -1.29 -22.44
CA GLY A 103 4.93 -1.48 -21.54
C GLY A 103 5.10 -0.44 -20.43
N LYS A 104 4.25 0.60 -20.37
CA LYS A 104 4.17 1.55 -19.24
C LYS A 104 2.88 1.42 -18.41
N THR A 105 2.30 0.21 -18.36
CA THR A 105 1.07 -0.08 -17.58
C THR A 105 1.35 -0.35 -16.11
N GLU A 106 2.61 -0.57 -15.72
CA GLU A 106 3.00 -0.99 -14.37
C GLU A 106 2.48 -0.04 -13.28
N GLY A 107 2.68 1.28 -13.43
CA GLY A 107 2.20 2.26 -12.46
C GLY A 107 0.66 2.29 -12.35
N PHE A 108 -0.03 1.95 -13.44
CA PHE A 108 -1.49 1.89 -13.46
C PHE A 108 -2.02 0.65 -12.74
N GLU A 109 -1.45 -0.52 -13.07
CA GLU A 109 -1.76 -1.77 -12.40
C GLU A 109 -1.44 -1.70 -10.90
N LEU A 110 -0.37 -0.99 -10.55
CA LEU A 110 -0.04 -0.67 -9.17
C LEU A 110 -1.15 0.15 -8.52
N GLY A 111 -1.59 1.23 -9.14
CA GLY A 111 -2.70 2.06 -8.64
C GLY A 111 -4.00 1.28 -8.43
N LEU A 112 -4.32 0.33 -9.32
CA LEU A 112 -5.47 -0.57 -9.14
C LEU A 112 -5.30 -1.50 -7.93
N LYS A 113 -4.11 -2.08 -7.74
CA LYS A 113 -3.80 -2.89 -6.57
C LYS A 113 -3.90 -2.07 -5.28
N PHE A 114 -3.42 -0.83 -5.29
CA PHE A 114 -3.58 0.10 -4.16
C PHE A 114 -5.05 0.32 -3.84
N LEU A 115 -5.89 0.58 -4.85
CA LEU A 115 -7.33 0.74 -4.66
C LEU A 115 -7.97 -0.51 -4.04
N GLU A 116 -7.63 -1.69 -4.53
CA GLU A 116 -8.12 -2.96 -3.97
C GLU A 116 -7.74 -3.10 -2.49
N ILE A 117 -6.48 -2.82 -2.14
CA ILE A 117 -5.99 -2.93 -0.76
C ILE A 117 -6.63 -1.87 0.15
N ILE A 118 -6.68 -0.61 -0.29
CA ILE A 118 -7.25 0.52 0.47
C ILE A 118 -8.74 0.31 0.75
N CYS A 119 -9.45 -0.33 -0.17
CA CYS A 119 -10.87 -0.64 -0.03
C CYS A 119 -11.18 -1.90 0.78
N THR A 120 -10.15 -2.55 1.31
CA THR A 120 -10.32 -3.64 2.27
C THR A 120 -10.94 -3.10 3.56
N THR A 121 -11.89 -3.85 4.11
CA THR A 121 -12.56 -3.52 5.36
C THR A 121 -12.08 -4.40 6.50
N ASP A 122 -12.13 -3.86 7.72
CA ASP A 122 -11.91 -4.60 8.95
C ASP A 122 -12.96 -5.71 9.17
N GLU A 123 -12.80 -6.44 10.26
CA GLU A 123 -13.71 -7.52 10.69
C GLU A 123 -15.15 -7.05 10.94
N ASN A 124 -15.38 -5.73 11.04
CA ASN A 124 -16.68 -5.09 11.26
C ASN A 124 -17.23 -4.40 10.00
N ASN A 125 -16.66 -4.66 8.82
CA ASN A 125 -17.02 -4.04 7.54
C ASN A 125 -16.78 -2.51 7.47
N LYS A 126 -15.86 -1.98 8.29
CA LYS A 126 -15.43 -0.58 8.25
C LYS A 126 -14.14 -0.44 7.47
N ILE A 127 -13.92 0.71 6.83
CA ILE A 127 -12.64 1.00 6.17
C ILE A 127 -11.52 1.00 7.22
N CYS A 128 -10.38 0.44 6.86
CA CYS A 128 -9.25 0.35 7.76
C CYS A 128 -8.77 1.74 8.22
N PRO A 129 -8.52 1.94 9.53
CA PRO A 129 -8.19 3.26 10.07
C PRO A 129 -7.04 3.98 9.36
N GLY A 130 -5.97 3.25 9.01
CA GLY A 130 -4.82 3.76 8.26
C GLY A 130 -5.14 4.37 6.89
N PHE A 131 -6.31 4.08 6.32
CA PHE A 131 -6.74 4.58 5.01
C PHE A 131 -7.80 5.68 5.09
N THR A 132 -8.32 5.97 6.28
CA THR A 132 -9.30 7.04 6.47
C THR A 132 -8.62 8.41 6.51
N GLU A 133 -9.34 9.47 6.12
CA GLU A 133 -8.84 10.84 6.22
C GLU A 133 -8.45 11.20 7.67
N ALA A 134 -9.26 10.75 8.64
CA ALA A 134 -8.97 10.92 10.06
C ALA A 134 -7.66 10.23 10.46
N GLY A 135 -7.43 9.02 9.97
CA GLY A 135 -6.19 8.28 10.23
C GLY A 135 -4.96 8.96 9.62
N GLN A 136 -5.08 9.55 8.43
CA GLN A 136 -3.98 10.29 7.81
C GLN A 136 -3.57 11.53 8.62
N LYS A 137 -4.52 12.17 9.30
CA LYS A 137 -4.25 13.32 10.17
C LYS A 137 -3.64 12.94 11.53
N ASN A 138 -3.84 11.69 11.98
CA ASN A 138 -3.33 11.20 13.26
C ASN A 138 -2.70 9.82 13.10
N GLN A 139 -1.45 9.79 12.63
CA GLN A 139 -0.73 8.54 12.33
C GLN A 139 -0.59 7.63 13.55
N THR A 140 -0.29 8.19 14.73
CA THR A 140 -0.22 7.43 15.99
C THR A 140 -1.50 6.64 16.23
N GLU A 141 -2.65 7.32 16.18
CA GLU A 141 -3.94 6.69 16.42
C GLU A 141 -4.29 5.71 15.29
N ALA A 142 -4.00 6.06 14.04
CA ALA A 142 -4.29 5.23 12.88
C ALA A 142 -3.57 3.89 12.92
N ILE A 143 -2.26 3.89 13.24
CA ILE A 143 -1.46 2.67 13.35
C ILE A 143 -1.93 1.81 14.52
N ASN A 144 -2.14 2.41 15.70
CA ASN A 144 -2.64 1.66 16.87
C ASN A 144 -4.05 1.09 16.66
N ASN A 145 -4.93 1.77 15.93
CA ASN A 145 -6.26 1.24 15.62
C ASN A 145 -6.22 0.22 14.49
N THR A 146 -5.36 0.39 13.49
CA THR A 146 -5.11 -0.61 12.43
C THR A 146 -4.65 -1.92 13.04
N CYS A 147 -3.76 -1.83 14.02
CA CYS A 147 -3.21 -2.94 14.78
C CYS A 147 -4.25 -3.80 15.52
N LYS A 148 -5.46 -3.28 15.77
CA LYS A 148 -6.55 -4.05 16.38
C LYS A 148 -7.25 -4.96 15.37
N SER A 149 -7.04 -4.75 14.08
CA SER A 149 -7.64 -5.54 13.01
C SER A 149 -6.55 -6.32 12.29
N LYS A 150 -6.71 -7.65 12.21
CA LYS A 150 -5.77 -8.49 11.47
C LYS A 150 -5.82 -8.15 9.99
N ILE A 151 -7.03 -7.99 9.45
CA ILE A 151 -7.23 -7.68 8.04
C ILE A 151 -6.58 -6.33 7.68
N CYS A 152 -6.78 -5.31 8.52
CA CYS A 152 -6.20 -4.00 8.25
C CYS A 152 -4.69 -3.97 8.43
N THR A 153 -4.16 -4.70 9.42
CA THR A 153 -2.71 -4.84 9.61
C THR A 153 -2.07 -5.51 8.40
N GLU A 154 -2.62 -6.61 7.91
CA GLU A 154 -2.14 -7.29 6.71
C GLU A 154 -2.24 -6.40 5.46
N SER A 155 -3.33 -5.65 5.32
CA SER A 155 -3.55 -4.74 4.19
C SER A 155 -2.53 -3.59 4.18
N LEU A 156 -2.28 -2.98 5.34
CA LEU A 156 -1.30 -1.91 5.47
C LEU A 156 0.12 -2.43 5.21
N LEU A 157 0.46 -3.62 5.70
CA LEU A 157 1.75 -4.26 5.41
C LEU A 157 1.94 -4.57 3.92
N LYS A 158 0.89 -4.94 3.19
CA LYS A 158 0.96 -5.11 1.72
C LYS A 158 1.26 -3.81 0.99
N ILE A 159 0.70 -2.68 1.44
CA ILE A 159 1.05 -1.36 0.88
C ILE A 159 2.52 -1.06 1.11
N PHE A 160 3.03 -1.32 2.32
CA PHE A 160 4.45 -1.16 2.62
C PHE A 160 5.34 -2.11 1.79
N GLU A 161 4.91 -3.35 1.57
CA GLU A 161 5.62 -4.30 0.70
C GLU A 161 5.68 -3.81 -0.74
N ILE A 162 4.58 -3.26 -1.26
CA ILE A 162 4.52 -2.69 -2.60
C ILE A 162 5.45 -1.47 -2.72
N GLY A 163 5.45 -0.59 -1.71
CA GLY A 163 6.24 0.64 -1.75
C GLY A 163 7.74 0.43 -1.52
N TYR A 164 8.10 -0.41 -0.56
CA TYR A 164 9.50 -0.59 -0.13
C TYR A 164 10.15 -1.88 -0.61
N GLY A 165 9.36 -2.82 -1.13
CA GLY A 165 9.79 -4.16 -1.46
C GLY A 165 9.87 -5.09 -0.24
N PRO A 166 9.94 -6.41 -0.48
CA PRO A 166 9.93 -7.43 0.57
C PRO A 166 11.20 -7.42 1.43
N GLU A 167 12.33 -6.96 0.89
CA GLU A 167 13.61 -6.88 1.60
C GLU A 167 13.55 -5.88 2.75
N LYS A 168 13.02 -4.68 2.48
CA LYS A 168 12.87 -3.63 3.50
C LYS A 168 11.88 -4.07 4.57
N LEU A 169 10.76 -4.67 4.17
CA LEU A 169 9.76 -5.22 5.09
C LEU A 169 10.33 -6.34 5.99
N SER A 170 11.34 -7.07 5.52
CA SER A 170 12.00 -8.11 6.32
C SER A 170 13.01 -7.51 7.30
N SER A 171 13.64 -6.38 6.96
CA SER A 171 14.65 -5.71 7.81
C SER A 171 14.08 -5.12 9.10
N THR A 172 12.78 -4.86 9.15
CA THR A 172 12.06 -4.31 10.31
C THR A 172 11.60 -5.38 11.29
N LYS A 173 11.65 -6.67 10.91
CA LYS A 173 11.21 -7.78 11.77
C LYS A 173 12.10 -7.96 12.99
N GLY A 174 11.51 -8.44 14.08
CA GLY A 174 12.22 -8.81 15.31
C GLY A 174 12.45 -7.66 16.29
N GLN A 175 12.02 -6.44 15.96
CA GLN A 175 11.95 -5.37 16.94
C GLN A 175 10.89 -5.69 18.00
N VAL A 176 11.25 -5.47 19.26
CA VAL A 176 10.39 -5.78 20.40
C VAL A 176 9.64 -4.53 20.83
N PHE A 177 8.31 -4.63 20.83
CA PHE A 177 7.42 -3.59 21.32
C PHE A 177 6.66 -4.14 22.53
N ASN A 178 6.44 -3.28 23.52
CA ASN A 178 5.69 -3.59 24.75
C ASN A 178 4.69 -2.49 25.12
N LYS A 179 4.48 -1.55 24.20
CA LYS A 179 3.61 -0.39 24.35
C LYS A 179 3.08 0.02 22.98
N ASP A 180 2.04 0.83 23.00
CA ASP A 180 1.47 1.42 21.81
C ASP A 180 2.49 2.23 21.02
N TYR A 181 2.31 2.21 19.71
CA TYR A 181 3.07 3.03 18.77
C TYR A 181 2.84 4.51 19.08
N VAL A 182 3.89 5.31 18.92
CA VAL A 182 3.81 6.77 19.01
C VAL A 182 4.60 7.30 17.82
N TYR A 183 3.92 8.01 16.92
CA TYR A 183 4.59 8.66 15.81
C TYR A 183 5.55 9.72 16.33
N ASP A 184 6.75 9.72 15.77
CA ASP A 184 7.73 10.77 15.91
C ASP A 184 8.41 11.03 14.55
N GLU A 185 9.04 12.19 14.40
CA GLU A 185 9.68 12.61 13.15
C GLU A 185 10.83 11.69 12.70
N SER A 186 11.40 10.87 13.60
CA SER A 186 12.41 9.88 13.22
C SER A 186 11.79 8.70 12.47
N ASP A 187 10.48 8.49 12.61
CA ASP A 187 9.70 7.51 11.86
C ASP A 187 9.04 8.06 10.59
N LYS A 188 9.57 9.15 10.02
CA LYS A 188 9.04 9.73 8.78
C LYS A 188 8.96 8.73 7.62
N ASN A 189 9.82 7.71 7.61
CA ASN A 189 9.83 6.64 6.61
C ASN A 189 8.92 5.44 6.99
N GLY A 190 8.25 5.47 8.14
CA GLY A 190 7.38 4.40 8.61
C GLY A 190 8.09 3.10 8.99
N ASP A 191 9.41 3.08 9.14
CA ASP A 191 10.18 1.88 9.50
C ASP A 191 9.78 1.34 10.89
N ILE A 192 9.55 2.24 11.86
CA ILE A 192 9.10 1.88 13.21
C ILE A 192 7.62 1.47 13.17
N ALA A 193 6.78 2.17 12.40
CA ALA A 193 5.38 1.78 12.19
C ALA A 193 5.26 0.37 11.60
N VAL A 194 6.05 0.04 10.57
CA VAL A 194 6.11 -1.30 9.98
C VAL A 194 6.57 -2.33 11.00
N ALA A 195 7.67 -2.04 11.71
CA ALA A 195 8.19 -2.93 12.75
C ALA A 195 7.15 -3.20 13.86
N PHE A 196 6.41 -2.15 14.25
CA PHE A 196 5.33 -2.25 15.23
C PHE A 196 4.19 -3.12 14.71
N LEU A 197 3.71 -2.91 13.49
CA LEU A 197 2.64 -3.71 12.87
C LEU A 197 3.02 -5.19 12.72
N GLN A 198 4.31 -5.49 12.56
CA GLN A 198 4.83 -6.86 12.50
C GLN A 198 5.07 -7.50 13.87
N SER A 199 4.96 -6.74 14.96
CA SER A 199 5.35 -7.20 16.28
C SER A 199 4.32 -8.16 16.90
N ASP A 200 4.80 -8.98 17.83
CA ASP A 200 3.92 -9.82 18.67
C ASP A 200 2.96 -8.97 19.50
N TYR A 201 3.39 -7.77 19.93
CA TYR A 201 2.52 -6.82 20.63
C TYR A 201 1.31 -6.48 19.78
N CYS A 202 1.54 -6.13 18.52
CA CYS A 202 0.44 -5.78 17.65
C CYS A 202 -0.46 -6.98 17.34
N THR A 203 0.17 -8.13 17.06
CA THR A 203 -0.55 -9.38 16.80
C THR A 203 -1.45 -9.79 17.97
N ALA A 204 -1.03 -9.54 19.22
CA ALA A 204 -1.81 -9.82 20.42
C ALA A 204 -3.03 -8.88 20.59
N GLN A 205 -3.06 -7.74 19.91
CA GLN A 205 -4.17 -6.76 19.97
C GLN A 205 -5.28 -7.04 18.94
N HIS A 206 -5.07 -7.97 18.00
CA HIS A 206 -6.08 -8.29 16.98
C HIS A 206 -7.40 -8.74 17.62
N VAL A 207 -8.53 -8.20 17.14
CA VAL A 207 -9.87 -8.60 17.58
C VAL A 207 -10.04 -10.11 17.36
N GLY A 208 -10.40 -10.83 18.42
CA GLY A 208 -10.55 -12.27 18.37
C GLY A 208 -9.24 -13.06 18.56
N ALA A 209 -8.12 -12.40 18.82
CA ALA A 209 -6.96 -13.05 19.42
C ALA A 209 -7.39 -13.63 20.77
N THR A 210 -7.72 -14.92 20.78
CA THR A 210 -7.87 -15.65 22.02
C THR A 210 -6.51 -15.57 22.67
N ASN A 211 -6.41 -14.83 23.77
CA ASN A 211 -5.25 -14.80 24.64
C ASN A 211 -4.97 -16.24 25.09
N THR A 212 -4.29 -16.99 24.24
CA THR A 212 -3.57 -18.18 24.64
C THR A 212 -2.39 -17.56 25.36
N ASN A 213 -2.54 -17.43 26.67
CA ASN A 213 -1.51 -16.97 27.58
C ASN A 213 -0.26 -17.85 27.38
N ASN A 214 0.55 -17.53 26.37
CA ASN A 214 1.98 -17.68 26.51
C ASN A 214 2.41 -16.51 27.37
N ALA A 215 2.15 -16.67 28.67
CA ALA A 215 2.91 -15.99 29.69
C ALA A 215 4.37 -16.07 29.25
N ASN A 216 4.99 -14.91 29.06
CA ASN A 216 6.43 -14.78 28.98
C ASN A 216 7.02 -15.71 30.03
N ALA A 217 7.56 -16.87 29.59
CA ALA A 217 8.37 -17.68 30.46
C ALA A 217 9.54 -16.77 30.83
N PRO A 218 9.68 -16.37 32.11
CA PRO A 218 10.82 -15.59 32.51
C PRO A 218 12.05 -16.39 32.12
N ASN A 219 12.94 -15.77 31.33
CA ASN A 219 14.30 -16.24 31.15
C ASN A 219 14.84 -16.52 32.55
N THR A 220 14.93 -17.81 32.90
CA THR A 220 15.45 -18.24 34.18
C THR A 220 16.91 -17.83 34.18
N ALA A 221 17.20 -16.79 34.98
CA ALA A 221 18.55 -16.38 35.28
C ALA A 221 19.32 -17.61 35.77
N ASN A 222 20.28 -18.04 34.97
CA ASN A 222 21.19 -19.11 35.30
C ASN A 222 22.18 -18.55 36.33
N THR A 223 21.78 -18.53 37.60
CA THR A 223 22.61 -18.15 38.73
C THR A 223 22.49 -19.21 39.82
N ALA A 224 23.49 -20.09 39.91
CA ALA A 224 24.17 -20.43 41.16
C ALA A 224 25.34 -21.42 40.95
N ASN A 225 26.53 -20.93 41.29
CA ASN A 225 27.55 -21.57 42.14
C ASN A 225 28.40 -22.75 41.65
N THR A 226 29.65 -22.39 41.37
CA THR A 226 30.89 -23.03 41.84
C THR A 226 30.82 -23.57 43.28
N ALA A 227 31.11 -24.86 43.49
CA ALA A 227 32.21 -25.39 44.32
C ALA A 227 32.07 -26.89 44.66
N ASN A 228 33.07 -27.66 44.18
CA ASN A 228 33.68 -28.90 44.70
C ASN A 228 32.84 -30.04 45.31
N THR A 229 33.02 -31.26 44.77
CA THR A 229 33.72 -32.36 45.46
C THR A 229 34.15 -33.44 44.46
N ALA A 230 35.40 -33.89 44.58
CA ALA A 230 36.01 -34.95 43.79
C ALA A 230 35.37 -36.31 44.06
N ASN A 231 35.19 -37.14 43.02
CA ASN A 231 35.47 -38.56 43.16
C ASN A 231 35.90 -39.21 41.84
N ASN A 232 36.84 -40.13 42.02
CA ASN A 232 37.71 -40.80 41.08
C ASN A 232 37.00 -42.00 40.42
N GLY A 233 37.26 -42.28 39.13
CA GLY A 233 36.65 -43.45 38.48
C GLY A 233 36.77 -43.53 36.95
N ASN A 234 38.00 -43.56 36.45
CA ASN A 234 38.49 -44.31 35.28
C ASN A 234 37.47 -45.00 34.32
N ALA A 235 37.45 -44.62 33.03
CA ALA A 235 37.70 -45.51 31.88
C ALA A 235 37.45 -44.84 30.50
N ASN A 236 38.47 -44.94 29.63
CA ASN A 236 38.50 -44.95 28.15
C ASN A 236 37.61 -43.97 27.35
N ASN A 237 38.17 -42.96 26.69
CA ASN A 237 38.88 -43.03 25.39
C ASN A 237 37.98 -43.51 24.23
N SER A 238 37.45 -42.58 23.42
CA SER A 238 37.99 -42.34 22.07
C SER A 238 37.23 -41.23 21.32
N THR A 239 38.03 -40.31 20.82
CA THR A 239 37.86 -39.22 19.86
C THR A 239 37.16 -39.62 18.55
N VAL A 240 36.41 -38.68 17.94
CA VAL A 240 36.42 -38.24 16.50
C VAL A 240 35.30 -37.18 16.33
N THR A 241 35.56 -35.88 16.48
CA THR A 241 35.85 -34.86 15.43
C THR A 241 35.13 -35.01 14.08
N GLY A 242 34.25 -34.06 13.75
CA GLY A 242 33.64 -33.97 12.42
C GLY A 242 32.64 -32.83 12.25
N GLN A 243 33.09 -31.59 12.51
CA GLN A 243 32.37 -30.36 12.23
C GLN A 243 32.72 -29.92 10.78
N GLN A 244 31.75 -29.84 9.88
CA GLN A 244 31.90 -29.08 8.64
C GLN A 244 30.63 -28.28 8.31
N ASN A 245 30.79 -26.98 8.56
CA ASN A 245 30.08 -25.87 7.95
C ASN A 245 30.37 -25.86 6.44
N ALA A 246 29.35 -25.75 5.60
CA ALA A 246 29.49 -25.39 4.20
C ALA A 246 28.57 -24.21 3.89
N GLN A 247 29.18 -23.03 4.01
CA GLN A 247 28.72 -21.73 3.55
C GLN A 247 28.83 -21.70 2.02
N SER A 248 27.71 -21.51 1.32
CA SER A 248 27.70 -21.27 -0.13
C SER A 248 27.25 -19.83 -0.40
N SER A 249 28.25 -18.98 -0.60
CA SER A 249 28.11 -17.61 -1.11
C SER A 249 27.85 -17.66 -2.62
N GLY A 250 26.66 -17.24 -3.04
CA GLY A 250 26.33 -16.99 -4.44
C GLY A 250 25.95 -15.53 -4.63
N ALA A 251 26.94 -14.70 -4.96
CA ALA A 251 26.76 -13.30 -5.29
C ALA A 251 26.19 -13.17 -6.71
N SER A 252 25.00 -12.56 -6.82
CA SER A 252 24.51 -11.98 -8.06
C SER A 252 24.15 -10.52 -7.77
N THR A 253 25.16 -9.65 -7.87
CA THR A 253 24.98 -8.20 -8.01
C THR A 253 24.16 -7.91 -9.27
N MET A 254 22.88 -7.60 -9.12
CA MET A 254 22.14 -6.84 -10.12
C MET A 254 22.00 -5.40 -9.66
N LYS A 255 22.66 -4.50 -10.40
CA LYS A 255 22.50 -3.06 -10.30
C LYS A 255 21.16 -2.69 -10.94
N TYR A 256 20.16 -2.35 -10.12
CA TYR A 256 19.02 -1.52 -10.53
C TYR A 256 19.13 -0.22 -9.71
N SER A 257 19.78 0.83 -10.23
CA SER A 257 19.26 1.80 -11.21
C SER A 257 17.95 2.47 -10.78
N VAL A 258 18.08 3.52 -9.94
CA VAL A 258 17.31 4.77 -10.01
C VAL A 258 15.77 4.65 -10.09
N PHE A 259 15.13 4.06 -9.08
CA PHE A 259 13.68 4.24 -8.82
C PHE A 259 13.35 4.81 -7.43
N GLY A 260 14.37 5.09 -6.61
CA GLY A 260 14.22 5.55 -5.21
C GLY A 260 13.75 6.99 -5.00
N THR A 261 13.44 7.75 -6.05
CA THR A 261 13.12 9.19 -5.95
C THR A 261 11.66 9.54 -6.23
N LEU A 262 10.83 8.61 -6.71
CA LEU A 262 9.40 8.91 -6.96
C LEU A 262 8.49 8.60 -5.76
N LEU A 263 8.88 7.67 -4.87
CA LEU A 263 8.04 7.29 -3.72
C LEU A 263 8.28 8.13 -2.46
N ALA A 264 9.37 8.90 -2.40
CA ALA A 264 9.62 9.87 -1.33
C ALA A 264 8.58 11.01 -1.30
N MET A 265 7.79 11.21 -2.37
CA MET A 265 6.75 12.25 -2.41
C MET A 265 5.42 11.83 -1.76
N ALA A 266 5.19 10.53 -1.50
CA ALA A 266 4.00 10.09 -0.76
C ALA A 266 4.14 10.36 0.75
N TYR A 267 5.37 10.35 1.29
CA TYR A 267 5.65 10.58 2.70
C TYR A 267 6.24 11.97 3.03
N ALA A 268 6.73 12.74 2.04
CA ALA A 268 7.25 14.09 2.26
C ALA A 268 6.22 15.23 2.09
N LEU A 269 4.95 14.91 1.81
CA LEU A 269 3.85 15.88 1.67
C LEU A 269 2.69 15.69 2.67
N LEU A 270 2.91 14.87 3.70
CA LEU A 270 2.37 15.10 5.04
C LEU A 270 3.41 15.91 5.83
#